data_AF-A0A8B9KBC8-F1
#
_entry.id   AF-A0A8B9KBC8-F1
#
_cell.length_a   1.000
_cell.length_b   1.000
_cell.length_c   1.000
_cell.angle_alpha   90.00
_cell.angle_beta   90.00
_cell.angle_gamma   90.00
#
_symmetry.space_group_name_H-M   'P 1'
#
loop_
_entity.id
_entity.type
_entity.pdbx_description
1 polymer ?
#
loop_
_entity_poly.entity_id
_entity_poly.type
_entity_poly.pdbx_seq_one_letter_code
_entity_poly.pdbx_strand_id
1 'polypeptide(L)'
;MDSGWLPRIIATLANKNEELHNFIETLSHLLAGVQVNSSQVVSDLEEEFDTLFSILEESKESMTNTIKQEQARKSHELQVITAAKQIKDRVTMAPAFRLTMKPKATDNMTHLMVDFSQERQLLQGLRFLPVPRAPEIEVQDCMVLDNAVTVVWRMPVEDSKIDHYILEYRKTNHEGLPRVKDERCWELVDNIKSTEHTLTGTASLIYKHLHIYRLKFDSKFMNFRVRACNKAAAGDYSDPVTLETRAFNFDFDSSSSHLNLKVEECSVEWDPQGGKGLDSKVKGKENKGSAHLTNLKNMTRSGTPSPKRGSTTRSPAPRGRDRFTGESYTVLGDTSIDSGQHYWEVKALKDCKSYSVGVAFKNLGKFDQLGKTNTTWCIHINNWLQNSFAAKHNNKAKSLDVSVPERIGVYCDFDGGQLSFYNAESKQLLHTFKTKFTQPVVPAFMVWCGGLSLSTGLQVPSAVRSFQKTENGLGGSNSSLNSMAH
;
A
#
# COMPACT_ATOMS: atom_id res chain seq x y z
N MET A 1 -79.52 -7.64 10.76
CA MET A 1 -78.28 -7.33 10.01
C MET A 1 -77.63 -6.18 10.75
N ASP A 2 -76.52 -6.46 11.44
CA ASP A 2 -75.87 -5.55 12.40
C ASP A 2 -75.27 -4.31 11.70
N SER A 3 -75.86 -3.15 11.96
CA SER A 3 -75.45 -1.83 11.45
C SER A 3 -74.31 -1.17 12.25
N GLY A 4 -73.74 -1.86 13.25
CA GLY A 4 -72.77 -1.28 14.21
C GLY A 4 -71.28 -1.55 13.92
N TRP A 5 -70.93 -2.34 12.90
CA TRP A 5 -69.54 -2.76 12.65
C TRP A 5 -68.69 -1.74 11.89
N LEU A 6 -69.27 -1.09 10.87
CA LEU A 6 -68.59 -0.06 10.07
C LEU A 6 -68.14 1.15 10.90
N PRO A 7 -68.97 1.73 11.79
CA PRO A 7 -68.56 2.86 12.63
C PRO A 7 -67.38 2.53 13.56
N ARG A 8 -67.30 1.29 14.06
CA ARG A 8 -66.20 0.85 14.93
C ARG A 8 -64.88 0.72 14.18
N ILE A 9 -64.91 0.21 12.94
CA ILE A 9 -63.73 0.12 12.08
C ILE A 9 -63.22 1.52 11.74
N ILE A 10 -64.13 2.44 11.37
CA ILE A 10 -63.77 3.83 11.05
C ILE A 10 -63.15 4.52 12.26
N ALA A 11 -63.73 4.38 13.46
CA ALA A 11 -63.17 4.94 14.68
C ALA A 11 -61.76 4.37 15.00
N THR A 12 -61.57 3.06 14.80
CA THR A 12 -60.27 2.40 15.01
C THR A 12 -59.21 2.91 14.03
N LEU A 13 -59.57 3.07 12.75
CA LEU A 13 -58.68 3.60 11.72
C LEU A 13 -58.34 5.07 11.97
N ALA A 14 -59.31 5.88 12.43
CA ALA A 14 -59.08 7.27 12.81
C ALA A 14 -58.08 7.37 13.96
N ASN A 15 -58.25 6.57 15.02
CA ASN A 15 -57.32 6.52 16.15
C ASN A 15 -55.92 6.05 15.72
N LYS A 16 -55.82 5.04 14.85
CA LYS A 16 -54.54 4.58 14.30
C LYS A 16 -53.87 5.63 13.41
N ASN A 17 -54.65 6.42 12.68
CA ASN A 17 -54.14 7.51 11.87
C ASN A 17 -53.59 8.65 12.75
N GLU A 18 -54.25 8.96 13.86
CA GLU A 18 -53.77 9.92 14.86
C GLU A 18 -52.48 9.44 15.55
N GLU A 19 -52.42 8.17 15.94
CA GLU A 19 -51.19 7.54 16.47
C GLU A 19 -50.01 7.64 15.47
N LEU A 20 -50.26 7.41 14.17
CA LEU A 20 -49.25 7.54 13.13
C LEU A 20 -48.79 9.00 12.96
N HIS A 21 -49.70 9.96 13.03
CA HIS A 21 -49.34 11.38 12.96
C HIS A 21 -48.46 11.79 14.14
N ASN A 22 -48.83 11.40 15.37
CA ASN A 22 -48.03 11.66 16.56
C ASN A 22 -46.64 10.99 16.50
N PHE A 23 -46.56 9.77 15.93
CA PHE A 23 -45.29 9.08 15.74
C PHE A 23 -44.40 9.79 14.71
N ILE A 24 -44.96 10.25 13.59
CA ILE A 24 -44.23 11.02 12.57
C ILE A 24 -43.71 12.35 13.15
N GLU A 25 -44.51 13.03 13.96
CA GLU A 25 -44.10 14.27 14.62
C GLU A 25 -42.94 14.02 15.60
N THR A 26 -43.01 12.93 16.38
CA THR A 26 -41.94 12.52 17.29
C THR A 26 -40.65 12.21 16.53
N LEU A 27 -40.73 11.47 15.41
CA LEU A 27 -39.57 11.20 14.55
C LEU A 27 -38.97 12.48 13.96
N SER A 28 -39.82 13.43 13.57
CA SER A 28 -39.38 14.72 13.03
C SER A 28 -38.62 15.54 14.08
N HIS A 29 -39.10 15.54 15.32
CA HIS A 29 -38.41 16.19 16.43
C HIS A 29 -37.08 15.52 16.79
N LEU A 30 -37.02 14.18 16.78
CA LEU A 30 -35.78 13.43 17.00
C LEU A 30 -34.76 13.69 15.88
N LEU A 31 -35.20 13.73 14.63
CA LEU A 31 -34.35 14.06 13.50
C LEU A 31 -33.77 15.48 13.63
N ALA A 32 -34.60 16.46 14.00
CA ALA A 32 -34.14 17.83 14.25
C ALA A 32 -33.11 17.89 15.38
N GLY A 33 -33.33 17.15 16.48
CA GLY A 33 -32.37 17.04 17.58
C GLY A 33 -31.03 16.43 17.16
N VAL A 34 -31.06 15.34 16.38
CA VAL A 34 -29.85 14.72 15.81
C VAL A 34 -29.12 15.69 14.88
N GLN A 35 -29.83 16.48 14.08
CA GLN A 35 -29.24 17.45 13.17
C GLN A 35 -28.54 18.60 13.90
N VAL A 36 -29.13 19.08 15.00
CA VAL A 36 -28.51 20.09 15.88
C VAL A 36 -27.27 19.52 16.55
N ASN A 37 -27.37 18.32 17.13
CA ASN A 37 -26.22 17.66 17.77
C ASN A 37 -25.08 17.41 16.77
N SER A 38 -25.42 16.97 15.55
CA SER A 38 -24.42 16.78 14.49
C SER A 38 -23.74 18.10 14.11
N SER A 39 -24.50 19.20 14.01
CA SER A 39 -23.93 20.52 13.73
C SER A 39 -23.02 21.00 14.86
N GLN A 40 -23.40 20.76 16.12
CA GLN A 40 -22.59 21.13 17.27
C GLN A 40 -21.26 20.36 17.30
N VAL A 41 -21.29 19.04 17.11
CA VAL A 41 -20.07 18.22 17.07
C VAL A 41 -19.13 18.65 15.94
N VAL A 42 -19.67 19.04 14.78
CA VAL A 42 -18.86 19.57 13.68
C VAL A 42 -18.21 20.90 14.07
N SER A 43 -18.96 21.80 14.71
CA SER A 43 -18.43 23.09 15.20
C SER A 43 -17.33 22.89 16.25
N ASP A 44 -17.53 21.99 17.21
CA ASP A 44 -16.55 21.71 18.25
C ASP A 44 -15.25 21.14 17.65
N LEU A 45 -15.38 20.26 16.65
CA LEU A 45 -14.21 19.74 15.92
C LEU A 45 -13.49 20.82 15.11
N GLU A 46 -14.22 21.74 14.48
CA GLU A 46 -13.61 22.86 13.74
C GLU A 46 -12.80 23.77 14.68
N GLU A 47 -13.30 24.05 15.89
CA GLU A 47 -12.59 24.85 16.89
C GLU A 47 -11.30 24.15 17.39
N GLU A 48 -11.36 22.83 17.64
CA GLU A 48 -10.18 22.04 17.99
C GLU A 48 -9.15 22.02 16.86
N PHE A 49 -9.59 21.95 15.60
CA PHE A 49 -8.70 22.02 14.43
C PHE A 49 -8.01 23.38 14.32
N ASP A 50 -8.74 24.48 14.51
CA ASP A 50 -8.17 25.83 14.48
C ASP A 50 -7.16 26.06 15.61
N THR A 51 -7.43 25.48 16.78
CA THR A 51 -6.51 25.50 17.93
C THR A 51 -5.22 24.75 17.62
N LEU A 52 -5.32 23.52 17.09
CA LEU A 52 -4.16 22.73 16.68
C LEU A 52 -3.36 23.40 15.56
N PHE A 53 -4.04 24.02 14.60
CA PHE A 53 -3.39 24.75 13.52
C PHE A 53 -2.58 25.95 14.05
N SER A 54 -3.14 26.68 15.02
CA SER A 54 -2.47 27.81 15.66
C SER A 54 -1.19 27.36 16.40
N ILE A 55 -1.26 26.27 17.17
CA ILE A 55 -0.08 25.69 17.85
C ILE A 55 1.01 25.29 16.84
N LEU A 56 0.61 24.75 15.69
CA LEU A 56 1.54 24.30 14.66
C LEU A 56 2.23 25.49 13.96
N GLU A 57 1.51 26.58 13.68
CA GLU A 57 2.11 27.81 13.16
C GLU A 57 3.05 28.47 14.17
N GLU A 58 2.71 28.48 15.47
CA GLU A 58 3.61 28.97 16.53
C GLU A 58 4.90 28.12 16.60
N SER A 59 4.78 26.79 16.54
CA SER A 59 5.93 25.88 16.52
C SER A 59 6.82 26.11 15.29
N LYS A 60 6.21 26.28 14.12
CA LYS A 60 6.90 26.60 12.86
C LYS A 60 7.64 27.93 12.94
N GLU A 61 7.03 28.97 13.50
CA GLU A 61 7.68 30.26 13.69
C GLU A 61 8.89 30.15 14.64
N SER A 62 8.71 29.45 15.76
CA SER A 62 9.78 29.17 16.74
C SER A 62 10.96 28.42 16.11
N MET A 63 10.70 27.36 15.33
CA MET A 63 11.75 26.63 14.62
C MET A 63 12.45 27.51 13.58
N THR A 64 11.69 28.30 12.83
CA THR A 64 12.24 29.21 11.81
C THR A 64 13.16 30.26 12.43
N ASN A 65 12.78 30.81 13.58
CA ASN A 65 13.60 31.77 14.32
C ASN A 65 14.88 31.11 14.86
N THR A 66 14.77 29.88 15.39
CA THR A 66 15.93 29.10 15.84
C THR A 66 16.92 28.86 14.70
N ILE A 67 16.43 28.48 13.51
CA ILE A 67 17.27 28.27 12.32
C ILE A 67 17.96 29.58 11.90
N LYS A 68 17.23 30.70 11.86
CA LYS A 68 17.81 32.01 11.53
C LYS A 68 18.92 32.42 12.51
N GLN A 69 18.70 32.20 13.81
CA GLN A 69 19.67 32.50 14.85
C GLN A 69 20.95 31.64 14.71
N GLU A 70 20.78 30.33 14.47
CA GLU A 70 21.88 29.41 14.25
C GLU A 70 22.68 29.72 12.97
N GLN A 71 21.99 30.13 11.90
CA GLN A 71 22.62 30.56 10.65
C GLN A 71 23.43 31.85 10.82
N ALA A 72 22.90 32.82 11.59
CA ALA A 72 23.63 34.04 11.94
C ALA A 72 24.88 33.73 12.80
N ARG A 73 24.74 32.82 13.78
CA ARG A 73 25.84 32.35 14.63
C ARG A 73 26.99 31.74 13.81
N LYS A 74 26.67 30.82 12.90
CA LYS A 74 27.67 30.19 12.00
C LYS A 74 28.33 31.18 11.04
N SER A 75 27.57 32.16 10.53
CA SER A 75 28.11 33.22 9.68
C SER A 75 29.14 34.08 10.44
N HIS A 76 28.84 34.39 11.71
CA HIS A 76 29.78 35.11 12.57
C HIS A 76 31.04 34.29 12.86
N GLU A 77 30.92 33.00 13.16
CA GLU A 77 32.08 32.10 13.33
C GLU A 77 32.96 32.06 12.08
N LEU A 78 32.36 31.98 10.88
CA LEU A 78 33.09 32.02 9.61
C LEU A 78 33.84 33.34 9.40
N GLN A 79 33.26 34.48 9.80
CA GLN A 79 33.95 35.77 9.78
C GLN A 79 35.15 35.80 10.74
N VAL A 80 34.99 35.26 11.96
CA VAL A 80 36.08 35.16 12.94
C VAL A 80 37.22 34.29 12.39
N ILE A 81 36.90 33.14 11.78
CA ILE A 81 37.90 32.25 11.14
C ILE A 81 38.59 32.97 9.98
N THR A 82 37.86 33.73 9.17
CA THR A 82 38.42 34.50 8.06
C THR A 82 39.34 35.61 8.54
N ALA A 83 38.96 36.34 9.60
CA ALA A 83 39.80 37.34 10.24
C ALA A 83 41.07 36.70 10.84
N ALA A 84 40.94 35.56 11.52
CA ALA A 84 42.07 34.81 12.05
C ALA A 84 43.02 34.34 10.92
N LYS A 85 42.50 33.95 9.76
CA LYS A 85 43.30 33.60 8.58
C LYS A 85 44.04 34.81 8.01
N GLN A 86 43.38 35.97 7.89
CA GLN A 86 44.04 37.21 7.45
C GLN A 86 45.13 37.68 8.42
N ILE A 87 44.90 37.53 9.73
CA ILE A 87 45.90 37.80 10.76
C ILE A 87 47.07 36.83 10.61
N LYS A 88 46.80 35.52 10.48
CA LYS A 88 47.82 34.50 10.24
C LYS A 88 48.66 34.86 9.01
N ASP A 89 48.02 35.18 7.89
CA ASP A 89 48.69 35.51 6.62
C ASP A 89 49.57 36.76 6.78
N ARG A 90 49.07 37.81 7.47
CA ARG A 90 49.85 39.01 7.81
C ARG A 90 51.02 38.72 8.74
N VAL A 91 50.86 37.83 9.72
CA VAL A 91 51.92 37.41 10.65
C VAL A 91 52.98 36.56 9.92
N THR A 92 52.59 35.68 9.01
CA THR A 92 53.54 34.91 8.16
C THR A 92 54.28 35.78 7.15
N MET A 93 53.72 36.93 6.76
CA MET A 93 54.37 37.90 5.87
C MET A 93 55.16 38.99 6.62
N ALA A 94 55.01 39.09 7.94
CA ALA A 94 55.77 40.02 8.79
C ALA A 94 57.31 39.84 8.77
N PRO A 95 57.89 38.65 8.48
CA PRO A 95 59.34 38.53 8.30
C PRO A 95 59.89 39.34 7.11
N ALA A 96 59.05 39.71 6.13
CA ALA A 96 59.47 40.50 4.97
C ALA A 96 59.62 42.01 5.27
N PHE A 97 59.16 42.50 6.42
CA PHE A 97 59.23 43.92 6.82
C PHE A 97 60.24 44.19 7.96
N ARG A 98 61.19 43.28 8.18
CA ARG A 98 62.14 43.33 9.32
C ARG A 98 63.39 44.17 9.06
N LEU A 99 63.28 45.36 8.47
CA LEU A 99 64.45 46.21 8.20
C LEU A 99 64.82 47.22 9.30
N THR A 100 63.98 47.54 10.28
CA THR A 100 64.38 48.48 11.34
C THR A 100 63.56 48.33 12.61
N MET A 101 63.80 47.30 13.43
CA MET A 101 63.67 47.37 14.91
C MET A 101 64.43 46.18 15.51
N LYS A 102 65.42 46.46 16.38
CA LYS A 102 66.09 45.42 17.18
C LYS A 102 65.22 45.11 18.41
N PRO A 103 64.64 43.90 18.54
CA PRO A 103 64.03 43.50 19.80
C PRO A 103 65.15 43.15 20.77
N LYS A 104 65.17 43.82 21.92
CA LYS A 104 65.95 43.38 23.08
C LYS A 104 65.19 42.23 23.74
N ALA A 105 65.15 41.08 23.07
CA ALA A 105 64.64 39.84 23.64
C ALA A 105 65.72 39.28 24.56
N THR A 106 65.38 39.07 25.82
CA THR A 106 66.14 38.18 26.72
C THR A 106 66.02 36.75 26.19
N ASP A 107 67.10 35.97 26.31
CA ASP A 107 67.36 34.70 25.59
C ASP A 107 66.34 33.57 25.83
N ASN A 108 65.30 33.79 26.62
CA ASN A 108 64.31 32.80 26.99
C ASN A 108 62.85 33.17 26.65
N MET A 109 62.53 34.42 26.33
CA MET A 109 61.22 34.88 25.83
C MET A 109 59.98 34.40 26.62
N THR A 110 60.16 33.95 27.86
CA THR A 110 59.14 33.28 28.70
C THR A 110 57.96 34.19 29.05
N HIS A 111 58.18 35.51 29.09
CA HIS A 111 57.17 36.52 29.42
C HIS A 111 56.15 36.78 28.31
N LEU A 112 56.38 36.25 27.09
CA LEU A 112 55.45 36.32 25.96
C LEU A 112 54.79 34.96 25.69
N MET A 113 55.14 33.92 26.45
CA MET A 113 54.46 32.63 26.41
C MET A 113 53.13 32.77 27.12
N VAL A 114 52.03 32.65 26.38
CA VAL A 114 50.70 32.56 26.95
C VAL A 114 50.58 31.21 27.65
N ASP A 115 50.32 31.22 28.95
CA ASP A 115 50.14 30.01 29.75
C ASP A 115 48.75 29.44 29.49
N PHE A 116 48.68 28.39 28.66
CA PHE A 116 47.45 27.65 28.37
C PHE A 116 47.20 26.50 29.35
N SER A 117 47.91 26.43 30.48
CA SER A 117 47.79 25.31 31.41
C SER A 117 46.36 25.20 31.98
N GLN A 118 45.69 26.33 32.19
CA GLN A 118 44.31 26.37 32.67
C GLN A 118 43.33 25.89 31.58
N GLU A 119 43.42 26.39 30.35
CA GLU A 119 42.58 25.96 29.22
C GLU A 119 42.83 24.49 28.89
N ARG A 120 44.08 24.04 28.98
CA ARG A 120 44.46 22.63 28.82
C ARG A 120 43.85 21.77 29.92
N GLN A 121 43.84 22.21 31.17
CA GLN A 121 43.15 21.50 32.26
C GLN A 121 41.64 21.47 32.05
N LEU A 122 41.03 22.57 31.59
CA LEU A 122 39.60 22.64 31.28
C LEU A 122 39.23 21.70 30.13
N LEU A 123 40.02 21.70 29.05
CA LEU A 123 39.86 20.80 27.90
C LEU A 123 40.08 19.32 28.29
N GLN A 124 41.04 19.04 29.17
CA GLN A 124 41.28 17.70 29.72
C GLN A 124 40.18 17.26 30.70
N GLY A 125 39.44 18.19 31.29
CA GLY A 125 38.30 17.94 32.15
C GLY A 125 36.99 17.67 31.40
N LEU A 126 36.93 17.90 30.08
CA LEU A 126 35.75 17.62 29.26
C LEU A 126 35.48 16.12 29.20
N ARG A 127 34.28 15.71 29.63
CA ARG A 127 33.78 14.33 29.51
C ARG A 127 32.86 14.23 28.30
N PHE A 128 33.39 13.71 27.20
CA PHE A 128 32.57 13.39 26.03
C PHE A 128 31.67 12.19 26.34
N LEU A 129 30.44 12.21 25.81
CA LEU A 129 29.59 11.02 25.85
C LEU A 129 30.25 9.94 24.99
N PRO A 130 30.39 8.71 25.49
CA PRO A 130 30.89 7.61 24.68
C PRO A 130 29.93 7.35 23.51
N VAL A 131 30.44 6.94 22.36
CA VAL A 131 29.62 6.53 21.24
C VAL A 131 28.80 5.30 21.67
N PRO A 132 27.46 5.29 21.48
CA PRO A 132 26.64 4.14 21.85
C PRO A 132 27.09 2.87 21.11
N ARG A 133 26.98 1.71 21.77
CA ARG A 133 27.22 0.43 21.11
C ARG A 133 26.09 0.11 20.13
N ALA A 134 26.38 -0.73 19.14
CA ALA A 134 25.35 -1.26 18.24
C ALA A 134 24.31 -2.07 19.05
N PRO A 135 23.00 -1.84 18.86
CA PRO A 135 21.96 -2.71 19.40
C PRO A 135 21.97 -4.09 18.73
N GLU A 136 21.32 -5.06 19.36
CA GLU A 136 21.14 -6.41 18.82
C GLU A 136 19.66 -6.65 18.55
N ILE A 137 19.30 -7.00 17.30
CA ILE A 137 17.91 -7.28 16.92
C ILE A 137 17.53 -8.70 17.39
N GLU A 138 16.43 -8.80 18.13
CA GLU A 138 15.90 -10.04 18.68
C GLU A 138 14.93 -10.67 17.68
N VAL A 139 15.49 -11.40 16.71
CA VAL A 139 14.74 -11.98 15.57
C VAL A 139 13.55 -12.84 16.02
N GLN A 140 13.63 -13.47 17.19
CA GLN A 140 12.56 -14.32 17.73
C GLN A 140 11.34 -13.53 18.20
N ASP A 141 11.52 -12.28 18.60
CA ASP A 141 10.46 -11.38 19.08
C ASP A 141 9.95 -10.45 17.98
N CYS A 142 10.67 -10.38 16.85
CA CYS A 142 10.18 -9.71 15.65
C CYS A 142 8.94 -10.40 15.08
N MET A 143 7.96 -9.61 14.63
CA MET A 143 6.70 -10.12 14.10
C MET A 143 6.40 -9.55 12.71
N VAL A 144 5.93 -10.40 11.81
CA VAL A 144 5.39 -10.01 10.49
C VAL A 144 3.95 -10.48 10.40
N LEU A 145 3.02 -9.59 10.74
CA LEU A 145 1.60 -9.91 10.84
C LEU A 145 0.75 -8.76 10.30
N ASP A 146 -0.35 -9.09 9.62
CA ASP A 146 -1.35 -8.13 9.16
C ASP A 146 -0.78 -6.94 8.37
N ASN A 147 0.22 -7.20 7.52
CA ASN A 147 0.94 -6.17 6.77
C ASN A 147 1.61 -5.12 7.66
N ALA A 148 2.06 -5.52 8.85
CA ALA A 148 2.92 -4.75 9.72
C ALA A 148 4.17 -5.57 10.06
N VAL A 149 5.28 -4.87 10.28
CA VAL A 149 6.53 -5.49 10.73
C VAL A 149 6.97 -4.87 12.04
N THR A 150 6.90 -5.63 13.12
CA THR A 150 7.43 -5.25 14.42
C THR A 150 8.86 -5.74 14.53
N VAL A 151 9.80 -4.82 14.77
CA VAL A 151 11.21 -5.12 15.01
C VAL A 151 11.52 -4.81 16.46
N VAL A 152 12.08 -5.77 17.16
CA VAL A 152 12.47 -5.67 18.57
C VAL A 152 13.98 -5.81 18.67
N TRP A 153 14.61 -5.00 19.51
CA TRP A 153 16.05 -5.06 19.75
C TRP A 153 16.35 -4.83 21.22
N ARG A 154 17.59 -5.14 21.62
CA ARG A 154 18.11 -4.84 22.95
C ARG A 154 19.49 -4.21 22.88
N MET A 155 19.86 -3.50 23.94
CA MET A 155 21.22 -3.02 24.10
C MET A 155 22.08 -4.08 24.77
N PRO A 156 23.30 -4.39 24.24
CA PRO A 156 24.21 -5.34 24.88
C PRO A 156 24.64 -4.90 26.29
N VAL A 157 24.64 -3.59 26.53
CA VAL A 157 24.93 -2.96 27.81
C VAL A 157 23.94 -1.82 27.98
N GLU A 158 23.26 -1.80 29.13
CA GLU A 158 22.36 -0.70 29.50
C GLU A 158 23.09 0.65 29.48
N ASP A 159 22.60 1.58 28.67
CA ASP A 159 23.14 2.93 28.56
C ASP A 159 22.02 3.96 28.67
N SER A 160 21.90 4.56 29.86
CA SER A 160 20.91 5.60 30.15
C SER A 160 21.14 6.91 29.40
N LYS A 161 22.24 7.02 28.62
CA LYS A 161 22.57 8.21 27.82
C LYS A 161 22.03 8.11 26.40
N ILE A 162 21.44 6.98 26.01
CA ILE A 162 20.78 6.85 24.72
C ILE A 162 19.61 7.83 24.68
N ASP A 163 19.60 8.65 23.64
CA ASP A 163 18.58 9.66 23.40
C ASP A 163 17.47 9.11 22.49
N HIS A 164 17.82 8.41 21.41
CA HIS A 164 16.89 7.78 20.47
C HIS A 164 17.56 6.67 19.65
N TYR A 165 16.76 5.92 18.91
CA TYR A 165 17.19 4.93 17.94
C TYR A 165 16.79 5.34 16.52
N ILE A 166 17.60 4.88 15.57
CA ILE A 166 17.33 4.99 14.13
C ILE A 166 17.20 3.58 13.59
N LEU A 167 16.02 3.27 13.05
CA LEU A 167 15.74 2.03 12.35
C LEU A 167 15.83 2.28 10.85
N GLU A 168 16.58 1.45 10.16
CA GLU A 168 16.62 1.43 8.71
C GLU A 168 16.08 0.11 8.17
N TYR A 169 15.31 0.19 7.09
CA TYR A 169 14.76 -0.98 6.42
C TYR A 169 14.82 -0.88 4.90
N ARG A 170 14.72 -2.02 4.23
CA ARG A 170 14.60 -2.08 2.77
C ARG A 170 13.99 -3.38 2.29
N LYS A 171 13.28 -3.31 1.16
CA LYS A 171 12.63 -4.46 0.51
C LYS A 171 13.60 -5.20 -0.43
N THR A 172 13.64 -6.53 -0.36
CA THR A 172 14.48 -7.36 -1.23
C THR A 172 13.81 -8.69 -1.61
N ASN A 173 14.19 -9.24 -2.76
CA ASN A 173 13.78 -10.58 -3.17
C ASN A 173 14.84 -11.65 -2.85
N HIS A 174 15.96 -11.25 -2.25
CA HIS A 174 17.05 -12.14 -1.90
C HIS A 174 17.04 -12.46 -0.41
N GLU A 175 17.21 -13.73 -0.11
CA GLU A 175 17.40 -14.21 1.26
C GLU A 175 18.86 -13.96 1.69
N GLY A 176 19.03 -13.50 2.93
CA GLY A 176 20.34 -13.30 3.54
C GLY A 176 20.94 -11.91 3.33
N LEU A 177 22.22 -11.80 3.69
CA LEU A 177 22.92 -10.52 3.78
C LEU A 177 22.89 -9.72 2.47
N PRO A 178 22.86 -8.37 2.56
CA PRO A 178 22.98 -7.46 1.42
C PRO A 178 24.06 -7.89 0.43
N ARG A 179 23.68 -8.30 -0.78
CA ARG A 179 24.66 -8.42 -1.88
C ARG A 179 25.17 -7.02 -2.20
N VAL A 180 26.49 -6.86 -2.32
CA VAL A 180 27.20 -5.57 -2.52
C VAL A 180 26.70 -4.75 -3.73
N LYS A 181 25.93 -5.37 -4.64
CA LYS A 181 25.34 -4.74 -5.84
C LYS A 181 23.86 -4.32 -5.70
N ASP A 182 23.21 -4.53 -4.56
CA ASP A 182 21.81 -4.15 -4.39
C ASP A 182 21.73 -2.66 -4.02
N GLU A 183 21.65 -1.79 -5.04
CA GLU A 183 21.65 -0.31 -4.99
C GLU A 183 20.41 0.32 -4.32
N ARG A 184 19.48 -0.47 -3.75
CA ARG A 184 18.30 0.08 -3.08
C ARG A 184 18.71 0.80 -1.78
N CYS A 185 18.37 2.08 -1.72
CA CYS A 185 18.53 2.91 -0.54
C CYS A 185 17.75 2.33 0.65
N TRP A 186 18.33 2.46 1.84
CA TRP A 186 17.61 2.20 3.07
C TRP A 186 16.57 3.30 3.31
N GLU A 187 15.37 2.89 3.70
CA GLU A 187 14.35 3.77 4.24
C GLU A 187 14.61 3.94 5.74
N LEU A 188 14.38 5.14 6.26
CA LEU A 188 14.80 5.53 7.61
C LEU A 188 13.61 5.93 8.47
N VAL A 189 13.60 5.41 9.69
CA VAL A 189 12.71 5.82 10.78
C VAL A 189 13.58 6.32 11.93
N ASP A 190 13.39 7.59 12.28
CA ASP A 190 14.18 8.28 13.31
C ASP A 190 13.37 8.52 14.59
N ASN A 191 14.04 9.00 15.63
CA ASN A 191 13.47 9.46 16.89
C ASN A 191 12.68 8.39 17.66
N ILE A 192 13.04 7.12 17.48
CA ILE A 192 12.43 6.01 18.22
C ILE A 192 12.96 6.05 19.66
N LYS A 193 12.07 6.11 20.65
CA LYS A 193 12.45 6.17 22.08
C LYS A 193 12.39 4.81 22.80
N SER A 194 11.69 3.85 22.21
CA SER A 194 11.57 2.47 22.67
C SER A 194 12.63 1.57 22.04
N THR A 195 12.73 0.34 22.55
CA THR A 195 13.57 -0.74 21.98
C THR A 195 12.78 -1.65 21.04
N GLU A 196 11.63 -1.18 20.58
CA GLU A 196 10.79 -1.83 19.58
C GLU A 196 10.18 -0.78 18.67
N HIS A 197 9.90 -1.15 17.43
CA HIS A 197 9.16 -0.32 16.50
C HIS A 197 8.33 -1.16 15.55
N THR A 198 7.07 -0.76 15.36
CA THR A 198 6.17 -1.40 14.41
C THR A 198 6.05 -0.54 13.16
N LEU A 199 6.62 -1.03 12.07
CA LEU A 199 6.46 -0.46 10.75
C LEU A 199 5.07 -0.83 10.22
N THR A 200 4.17 0.15 10.22
CA THR A 200 2.87 0.08 9.54
C THR A 200 2.91 0.87 8.24
N GLY A 201 1.93 0.66 7.38
CA GLY A 201 1.83 1.49 6.18
C GLY A 201 1.46 2.95 6.48
N THR A 202 1.64 3.81 5.49
CA THR A 202 1.52 5.27 5.66
C THR A 202 0.07 5.71 5.64
N ALA A 203 -0.29 6.61 6.55
CA ALA A 203 -1.56 7.32 6.46
C ALA A 203 -1.37 8.62 5.67
N SER A 204 -2.25 8.88 4.70
CA SER A 204 -2.27 10.13 3.94
C SER A 204 -3.67 10.72 3.98
N LEU A 205 -3.75 12.01 4.30
CA LEU A 205 -4.98 12.77 4.17
C LEU A 205 -5.10 13.26 2.73
N ILE A 206 -6.09 12.73 2.00
CA ILE A 206 -6.41 13.17 0.65
C ILE A 206 -7.87 13.63 0.65
N TYR A 207 -8.11 14.91 0.32
CA TYR A 207 -9.44 15.54 0.29
C TYR A 207 -10.29 15.25 1.54
N LYS A 208 -9.78 15.57 2.74
CA LYS A 208 -10.44 15.34 4.05
C LYS A 208 -10.72 13.87 4.40
N HIS A 209 -10.19 12.90 3.64
CA HIS A 209 -10.33 11.48 3.94
C HIS A 209 -8.97 10.87 4.29
N LEU A 210 -8.89 10.26 5.47
CA LEU A 210 -7.69 9.56 5.92
C LEU A 210 -7.56 8.24 5.15
N HIS A 211 -6.63 8.18 4.22
CA HIS A 211 -6.27 6.98 3.51
C HIS A 211 -5.12 6.30 4.25
N ILE A 212 -5.44 5.23 4.98
CA ILE A 212 -4.41 4.36 5.55
C ILE A 212 -3.96 3.42 4.43
N TYR A 213 -2.81 3.69 3.83
CA TYR A 213 -2.14 2.75 2.96
C TYR A 213 -1.55 1.67 3.85
N ARG A 214 -1.94 0.40 3.64
CA ARG A 214 -1.26 -0.72 4.29
C ARG A 214 0.13 -0.89 3.68
N LEU A 215 1.10 -1.34 4.46
CA LEU A 215 2.44 -1.62 3.94
C LEU A 215 2.34 -2.78 2.93
N LYS A 216 2.59 -2.47 1.66
CA LYS A 216 2.56 -3.47 0.59
C LYS A 216 3.80 -4.35 0.67
N PHE A 217 3.60 -5.66 0.81
CA PHE A 217 4.65 -6.67 0.72
C PHE A 217 4.80 -7.13 -0.73
N ASP A 218 5.46 -6.29 -1.52
CA ASP A 218 5.79 -6.49 -2.94
C ASP A 218 7.13 -7.21 -3.18
N SER A 219 7.85 -7.52 -2.10
CA SER A 219 9.10 -8.26 -2.10
C SER A 219 9.01 -9.42 -1.10
N LYS A 220 9.73 -10.51 -1.37
CA LYS A 220 9.68 -11.72 -0.52
C LYS A 220 10.24 -11.46 0.89
N PHE A 221 11.18 -10.53 1.02
CA PHE A 221 11.84 -10.23 2.28
C PHE A 221 11.99 -8.73 2.51
N MET A 222 12.18 -8.35 3.77
CA MET A 222 12.62 -7.04 4.19
C MET A 222 13.86 -7.19 5.08
N ASN A 223 14.86 -6.34 4.88
CA ASN A 223 16.02 -6.25 5.76
C ASN A 223 15.84 -5.09 6.74
N PHE A 224 16.32 -5.27 7.96
CA PHE A 224 16.27 -4.29 9.03
C PHE A 224 17.63 -4.16 9.71
N ARG A 225 18.01 -2.94 10.07
CA ARG A 225 19.16 -2.66 10.93
C ARG A 225 18.86 -1.45 11.81
N VAL A 226 19.36 -1.44 13.03
CA VAL A 226 19.08 -0.38 14.00
C VAL A 226 20.38 0.16 14.59
N ARG A 227 20.43 1.45 14.91
CA ARG A 227 21.53 2.05 15.68
C ARG A 227 21.00 2.89 16.83
N ALA A 228 21.78 2.97 17.89
CA ALA A 228 21.51 3.85 19.04
C ALA A 228 22.21 5.19 18.86
N CYS A 229 21.54 6.27 19.26
CA CYS A 229 22.06 7.63 19.20
C CYS A 229 21.98 8.28 20.58
N ASN A 230 23.01 9.02 20.96
CA ASN A 230 22.96 9.92 22.11
C ASN A 230 23.05 11.38 21.64
N LYS A 231 23.03 12.33 22.57
CA LYS A 231 23.05 13.77 22.25
C LYS A 231 24.33 14.25 21.55
N ALA A 232 25.39 13.45 21.50
CA ALA A 232 26.68 13.81 20.93
C ALA A 232 27.05 13.00 19.68
N ALA A 233 26.60 11.74 19.58
CA ALA A 233 27.02 10.83 18.53
C ALA A 233 25.98 9.73 18.25
N ALA A 234 26.01 9.23 17.01
CA ALA A 234 25.32 8.01 16.59
C ALA A 234 26.31 6.83 16.63
N GLY A 235 25.87 5.71 17.18
CA GLY A 235 26.61 4.45 17.18
C GLY A 235 26.58 3.74 15.83
N ASP A 236 27.27 2.59 15.79
CA ASP A 236 27.22 1.67 14.66
C ASP A 236 25.83 1.02 14.54
N TYR A 237 25.50 0.58 13.32
CA TYR A 237 24.31 -0.24 13.09
C TYR A 237 24.52 -1.66 13.62
N SER A 238 23.42 -2.26 14.06
CA SER A 238 23.30 -3.70 14.30
C SER A 238 23.66 -4.48 13.04
N ASP A 239 24.00 -5.76 13.22
CA ASP A 239 23.97 -6.69 12.11
C ASP A 239 22.56 -6.70 11.48
N PRO A 240 22.45 -6.66 10.14
CA PRO A 240 21.16 -6.60 9.49
C PRO A 240 20.45 -7.94 9.59
N VAL A 241 19.16 -7.91 9.90
CA VAL A 241 18.30 -9.10 9.93
C VAL A 241 17.36 -9.10 8.74
N THR A 242 17.04 -10.29 8.23
CA THR A 242 16.10 -10.46 7.12
C THR A 242 14.82 -11.11 7.65
N LEU A 243 13.68 -10.45 7.46
CA LEU A 243 12.35 -10.95 7.83
C LEU A 243 11.56 -11.30 6.56
N GLU A 244 10.84 -12.42 6.57
CA GLU A 244 10.05 -12.87 5.43
C GLU A 244 8.68 -12.19 5.39
N THR A 245 8.34 -11.59 4.25
CA THR A 245 7.12 -10.82 4.02
C THR A 245 6.27 -11.48 2.94
N ARG A 246 5.81 -12.72 3.21
CA ARG A 246 4.99 -13.48 2.25
C ARG A 246 3.67 -12.78 1.97
N ALA A 247 3.44 -12.42 0.72
CA ALA A 247 2.15 -11.96 0.25
C ALA A 247 1.95 -12.30 -1.24
N PHE A 248 0.69 -12.47 -1.62
CA PHE A 248 0.34 -12.74 -3.02
C PHE A 248 0.36 -11.44 -3.82
N ASN A 249 1.23 -11.38 -4.82
CA ASN A 249 1.34 -10.26 -5.74
C ASN A 249 0.98 -10.74 -7.15
N PHE A 250 0.11 -9.98 -7.81
CA PHE A 250 -0.29 -10.18 -9.19
C PHE A 250 -0.84 -8.86 -9.73
N ASP A 251 -0.80 -8.71 -11.04
CA ASP A 251 -1.41 -7.60 -11.76
C ASP A 251 -2.49 -8.14 -12.72
N PHE A 252 -3.21 -7.24 -13.38
CA PHE A 252 -4.16 -7.62 -14.40
C PHE A 252 -3.44 -8.09 -15.68
N ASP A 253 -3.74 -9.31 -16.14
CA ASP A 253 -3.28 -9.83 -17.42
C ASP A 253 -4.01 -9.12 -18.56
N SER A 254 -3.42 -8.02 -19.01
CA SER A 254 -3.91 -7.21 -20.14
C SER A 254 -4.02 -8.00 -21.46
N SER A 255 -3.30 -9.12 -21.59
CA SER A 255 -3.44 -9.99 -22.77
C SER A 255 -4.75 -10.80 -22.74
N SER A 256 -5.28 -11.07 -21.55
CA SER A 256 -6.57 -11.73 -21.38
C SER A 256 -7.77 -10.79 -21.53
N SER A 257 -7.60 -9.48 -21.32
CA SER A 257 -8.74 -8.57 -21.13
C SER A 257 -9.67 -8.51 -22.34
N HIS A 258 -10.96 -8.38 -22.05
CA HIS A 258 -11.95 -8.04 -23.06
C HIS A 258 -11.64 -6.67 -23.69
N LEU A 259 -11.97 -6.49 -24.98
CA LEU A 259 -11.66 -5.26 -25.74
C LEU A 259 -12.33 -3.99 -25.20
N ASN A 260 -13.41 -4.15 -24.43
CA ASN A 260 -14.12 -3.09 -23.71
C ASN A 260 -13.63 -2.87 -22.28
N LEU A 261 -12.52 -3.49 -21.89
CA LEU A 261 -11.87 -3.21 -20.61
C LEU A 261 -10.57 -2.48 -20.85
N LYS A 262 -10.47 -1.29 -20.27
CA LYS A 262 -9.23 -0.56 -20.15
C LYS A 262 -8.55 -1.02 -18.86
N VAL A 263 -7.38 -1.61 -19.00
CA VAL A 263 -6.56 -2.08 -17.88
C VAL A 263 -5.44 -1.08 -17.65
N GLU A 264 -5.33 -0.60 -16.42
CA GLU A 264 -4.19 0.16 -15.91
C GLU A 264 -3.49 -0.64 -14.80
N GLU A 265 -2.42 -0.12 -14.19
CA GLU A 265 -1.58 -0.89 -13.26
C GLU A 265 -2.37 -1.53 -12.11
N CYS A 266 -3.24 -0.77 -11.44
CA CYS A 266 -4.04 -1.25 -10.30
C CYS A 266 -5.55 -1.09 -10.50
N SER A 267 -6.01 -0.80 -11.72
CA SER A 267 -7.43 -0.61 -12.02
C SER A 267 -7.84 -1.23 -13.35
N VAL A 268 -9.12 -1.59 -13.42
CA VAL A 268 -9.77 -2.00 -14.67
C VAL A 268 -11.11 -1.32 -14.78
N GLU A 269 -11.36 -0.67 -15.90
CA GLU A 269 -12.57 0.09 -16.16
C GLU A 269 -13.23 -0.36 -17.45
N TRP A 270 -14.55 -0.43 -17.43
CA TRP A 270 -15.34 -0.69 -18.62
C TRP A 270 -15.41 0.56 -19.49
N ASP A 271 -14.94 0.43 -20.74
CA ASP A 271 -14.99 1.48 -21.75
C ASP A 271 -16.08 1.19 -22.79
N PRO A 272 -17.15 2.01 -22.84
CA PRO A 272 -18.20 1.89 -23.85
C PRO A 272 -17.70 2.04 -25.29
N GLN A 273 -16.54 2.70 -25.51
CA GLN A 273 -15.93 2.91 -26.83
C GLN A 273 -14.92 1.82 -27.21
N GLY A 274 -14.62 0.89 -26.29
CA GLY A 274 -13.59 -0.13 -26.48
C GLY A 274 -13.77 -0.92 -27.77
N GLY A 275 -12.73 -0.90 -28.61
CA GLY A 275 -12.68 -1.60 -29.89
C GLY A 275 -12.70 -0.74 -31.17
N LYS A 276 -12.83 0.60 -31.11
CA LYS A 276 -12.80 1.46 -32.31
C LYS A 276 -11.46 2.14 -32.64
N GLY A 277 -10.40 1.95 -31.84
CA GLY A 277 -9.17 2.74 -31.93
C GLY A 277 -7.91 2.05 -32.47
N LEU A 278 -7.90 0.74 -32.70
CA LEU A 278 -6.65 0.01 -32.98
C LEU A 278 -6.78 -1.02 -34.12
N ASP A 279 -7.29 -0.58 -35.28
CA ASP A 279 -7.06 -1.27 -36.56
C ASP A 279 -7.18 -0.33 -37.79
N SER A 280 -6.95 0.96 -37.60
CA SER A 280 -6.80 1.91 -38.71
C SER A 280 -5.36 1.90 -39.20
N LYS A 281 -5.01 0.86 -39.96
CA LYS A 281 -3.74 0.75 -40.68
C LYS A 281 -3.49 2.05 -41.45
N VAL A 282 -2.50 2.82 -40.99
CA VAL A 282 -1.97 4.02 -41.63
C VAL A 282 -1.63 3.70 -43.08
N LYS A 283 -2.50 4.08 -44.01
CA LYS A 283 -2.17 4.16 -45.42
C LYS A 283 -1.79 5.61 -45.69
N GLY A 284 -0.50 5.90 -45.55
CA GLY A 284 0.07 7.18 -45.95
C GLY A 284 -0.31 7.50 -47.40
N LYS A 285 -0.99 8.62 -47.60
CA LYS A 285 -1.15 9.25 -48.90
C LYS A 285 0.02 10.21 -49.09
N GLU A 286 1.05 9.76 -49.79
CA GLU A 286 1.98 10.67 -50.44
C GLU A 286 1.33 11.24 -51.71
N ASN A 287 1.50 12.54 -51.88
CA ASN A 287 0.86 13.35 -52.88
C ASN A 287 1.94 13.82 -53.87
N LYS A 288 1.95 13.34 -55.12
CA LYS A 288 2.66 13.98 -56.26
C LYS A 288 1.97 13.69 -57.61
N GLY A 289 1.50 14.77 -58.25
CA GLY A 289 1.79 15.10 -59.65
C GLY A 289 1.18 14.30 -60.81
N SER A 290 0.06 14.81 -61.32
CA SER A 290 -0.33 15.01 -62.75
C SER A 290 0.28 14.14 -63.89
N ALA A 291 -0.57 13.43 -64.64
CA ALA A 291 -0.98 13.75 -66.03
C ALA A 291 -1.35 12.51 -66.89
N HIS A 292 -2.44 12.68 -67.67
CA HIS A 292 -2.83 12.03 -68.93
C HIS A 292 -3.40 10.58 -69.04
N LEU A 293 -4.74 10.53 -69.19
CA LEU A 293 -5.54 10.06 -70.34
C LEU A 293 -5.41 8.62 -70.94
N THR A 294 -6.59 7.99 -71.07
CA THR A 294 -7.01 6.84 -71.92
C THR A 294 -6.56 5.45 -71.48
N ASN A 295 -7.21 4.31 -71.75
CA ASN A 295 -8.59 3.85 -72.01
C ASN A 295 -8.46 2.30 -72.11
N LEU A 296 -9.53 1.54 -71.86
CA LEU A 296 -9.79 0.14 -72.28
C LEU A 296 -9.10 -1.09 -71.61
N LYS A 297 -9.99 -1.91 -71.02
CA LYS A 297 -10.26 -3.36 -71.26
C LYS A 297 -9.25 -4.48 -70.89
N ASN A 298 -9.81 -5.40 -70.09
CA ASN A 298 -9.86 -6.87 -70.24
C ASN A 298 -8.61 -7.76 -70.06
N MET A 299 -8.79 -8.65 -69.06
CA MET A 299 -8.67 -10.12 -69.14
C MET A 299 -7.31 -10.84 -68.99
N THR A 300 -7.42 -11.89 -68.16
CA THR A 300 -6.77 -13.22 -68.20
C THR A 300 -5.35 -13.46 -67.65
N ARG A 301 -5.35 -14.23 -66.54
CA ARG A 301 -4.53 -15.42 -66.19
C ARG A 301 -3.24 -15.65 -66.99
N SER A 302 -2.11 -15.82 -66.29
CA SER A 302 -1.37 -17.08 -66.10
C SER A 302 0.10 -16.82 -65.72
N GLY A 303 0.72 -17.79 -65.03
CA GLY A 303 2.18 -17.91 -64.98
C GLY A 303 2.83 -17.80 -63.60
N THR A 304 2.91 -18.93 -62.88
CA THR A 304 4.01 -19.23 -61.94
C THR A 304 5.36 -19.22 -62.69
N PRO A 305 6.50 -18.83 -62.09
CA PRO A 305 7.26 -19.76 -61.23
C PRO A 305 7.95 -19.12 -60.00
N SER A 306 8.16 -19.93 -58.96
CA SER A 306 8.89 -19.60 -57.72
C SER A 306 10.37 -19.23 -57.94
N PRO A 307 10.97 -18.52 -56.95
CA PRO A 307 12.23 -19.02 -56.40
C PRO A 307 12.27 -19.06 -54.85
N LYS A 308 12.50 -20.29 -54.37
CA LYS A 308 13.26 -20.74 -53.19
C LYS A 308 13.63 -19.71 -52.09
N ARG A 309 12.94 -19.88 -50.95
CA ARG A 309 13.45 -20.11 -49.58
C ARG A 309 14.80 -19.47 -49.21
N GLY A 310 14.74 -18.31 -48.58
CA GLY A 310 15.72 -17.86 -47.58
C GLY A 310 15.16 -18.11 -46.18
N SER A 311 15.82 -18.93 -45.39
CA SER A 311 15.47 -19.25 -44.01
C SER A 311 15.82 -18.09 -43.09
N THR A 312 14.82 -17.37 -42.58
CA THR A 312 14.97 -16.60 -41.35
C THR A 312 14.19 -17.34 -40.27
N THR A 313 14.95 -17.92 -39.34
CA THR A 313 14.50 -18.50 -38.09
C THR A 313 13.63 -17.48 -37.36
N ARG A 314 12.32 -17.60 -37.53
CA ARG A 314 11.35 -16.87 -36.74
C ARG A 314 11.26 -17.60 -35.42
N SER A 315 11.91 -17.06 -34.40
CA SER A 315 11.70 -17.43 -33.00
C SER A 315 10.18 -17.48 -32.73
N PRO A 316 9.67 -18.50 -32.02
CA PRO A 316 8.26 -18.58 -31.73
C PRO A 316 7.90 -17.44 -30.78
N ALA A 317 7.14 -16.45 -31.29
CA ALA A 317 6.45 -15.52 -30.42
C ALA A 317 5.55 -16.34 -29.46
N PRO A 318 5.45 -15.97 -28.17
CA PRO A 318 4.52 -16.64 -27.28
C PRO A 318 3.12 -16.49 -27.89
N ARG A 319 2.42 -17.60 -28.09
CA ARG A 319 1.01 -17.53 -28.50
C ARG A 319 0.26 -16.84 -27.35
N GLY A 320 -0.03 -15.55 -27.53
CA GLY A 320 -0.86 -14.80 -26.61
C GLY A 320 -2.20 -15.50 -26.45
N ARG A 321 -2.74 -15.51 -25.23
CA ARG A 321 -4.08 -16.02 -24.95
C ARG A 321 -5.09 -15.26 -25.81
N ASP A 322 -6.09 -15.96 -26.36
CA ASP A 322 -7.21 -15.29 -27.02
C ASP A 322 -7.96 -14.43 -25.99
N ARG A 323 -8.14 -13.15 -26.28
CA ARG A 323 -8.91 -12.22 -25.44
C ARG A 323 -10.34 -12.73 -25.23
N PHE A 324 -10.92 -12.40 -24.07
CA PHE A 324 -12.35 -12.62 -23.87
C PHE A 324 -13.18 -11.79 -24.86
N THR A 325 -14.35 -12.31 -25.26
CA THR A 325 -15.24 -11.70 -26.26
C THR A 325 -16.71 -11.88 -25.89
N GLY A 326 -17.61 -11.16 -26.58
CA GLY A 326 -19.05 -11.24 -26.35
C GLY A 326 -19.45 -10.58 -25.04
N GLU A 327 -20.28 -11.25 -24.24
CA GLU A 327 -20.72 -10.75 -22.93
C GLU A 327 -19.73 -11.04 -21.79
N SER A 328 -18.56 -11.60 -22.11
CA SER A 328 -17.53 -11.96 -21.12
C SER A 328 -16.58 -10.78 -20.93
N TYR A 329 -17.04 -9.73 -20.26
CA TYR A 329 -16.24 -8.54 -19.95
C TYR A 329 -15.20 -8.86 -18.86
N THR A 330 -14.30 -9.80 -19.13
CA THR A 330 -13.42 -10.45 -18.15
C THR A 330 -11.96 -10.04 -18.35
N VAL A 331 -11.26 -9.93 -17.23
CA VAL A 331 -9.80 -9.86 -17.14
C VAL A 331 -9.33 -10.81 -16.03
N LEU A 332 -8.20 -11.47 -16.23
CA LEU A 332 -7.60 -12.38 -15.25
C LEU A 332 -6.40 -11.73 -14.56
N GLY A 333 -6.00 -12.29 -13.42
CA GLY A 333 -4.67 -12.05 -12.86
C GLY A 333 -3.59 -12.72 -13.72
N ASP A 334 -2.40 -12.13 -13.77
CA ASP A 334 -1.24 -12.65 -14.49
C ASP A 334 -0.53 -13.81 -13.78
N THR A 335 -0.74 -13.93 -12.47
CA THR A 335 -0.09 -14.92 -11.61
C THR A 335 -1.09 -15.96 -11.14
N SER A 336 -0.71 -17.24 -11.24
CA SER A 336 -1.53 -18.37 -10.77
C SER A 336 -1.21 -18.75 -9.33
N ILE A 337 -2.23 -19.22 -8.63
CA ILE A 337 -2.18 -19.86 -7.33
C ILE A 337 -2.23 -21.37 -7.55
N ASP A 338 -1.20 -22.08 -7.11
CA ASP A 338 -1.06 -23.54 -7.21
C ASP A 338 -0.75 -24.22 -5.87
N SER A 339 -0.63 -23.44 -4.79
CA SER A 339 -0.31 -23.89 -3.44
C SER A 339 -0.54 -22.76 -2.43
N GLY A 340 -0.70 -23.12 -1.15
CA GLY A 340 -0.72 -22.18 -0.04
C GLY A 340 -2.00 -21.35 0.10
N GLN A 341 -1.89 -20.31 0.93
CA GLN A 341 -2.99 -19.41 1.30
C GLN A 341 -2.68 -17.99 0.87
N HIS A 342 -3.63 -17.36 0.19
CA HIS A 342 -3.46 -16.06 -0.45
C HIS A 342 -4.63 -15.14 -0.14
N TYR A 343 -4.35 -13.84 -0.06
CA TYR A 343 -5.37 -12.82 0.19
C TYR A 343 -5.11 -11.57 -0.65
N TRP A 344 -6.18 -10.99 -1.19
CA TRP A 344 -6.16 -9.71 -1.89
C TRP A 344 -7.48 -8.98 -1.69
N GLU A 345 -7.50 -7.68 -1.96
CA GLU A 345 -8.69 -6.86 -1.81
C GLU A 345 -9.06 -6.15 -3.11
N VAL A 346 -10.36 -5.98 -3.34
CA VAL A 346 -10.91 -5.30 -4.52
C VAL A 346 -11.89 -4.26 -4.06
N LYS A 347 -11.72 -3.03 -4.54
CA LYS A 347 -12.62 -1.89 -4.27
C LYS A 347 -13.36 -1.51 -5.55
N ALA A 348 -14.67 -1.35 -5.44
CA ALA A 348 -15.47 -0.81 -6.53
C ALA A 348 -15.20 0.70 -6.68
N LEU A 349 -15.02 1.18 -7.92
CA LEU A 349 -14.95 2.61 -8.19
C LEU A 349 -16.34 3.26 -8.07
N LYS A 350 -16.39 4.59 -7.90
CA LYS A 350 -17.59 5.35 -7.50
C LYS A 350 -18.81 5.13 -8.41
N ASP A 351 -18.58 4.86 -9.69
CA ASP A 351 -19.59 4.66 -10.73
C ASP A 351 -19.83 3.17 -11.05
N CYS A 352 -19.15 2.24 -10.38
CA CYS A 352 -19.29 0.82 -10.63
C CYS A 352 -20.68 0.30 -10.22
N LYS A 353 -21.41 -0.23 -11.19
CA LYS A 353 -22.78 -0.74 -11.00
C LYS A 353 -22.87 -2.24 -11.10
N SER A 354 -22.03 -2.91 -11.88
CA SER A 354 -22.10 -4.37 -11.98
C SER A 354 -20.76 -4.99 -12.28
N TYR A 355 -20.38 -5.94 -11.42
CA TYR A 355 -19.11 -6.63 -11.48
C TYR A 355 -19.14 -7.99 -10.79
N SER A 356 -18.14 -8.81 -11.08
CA SER A 356 -17.86 -10.07 -10.38
C SER A 356 -16.39 -10.17 -10.02
N VAL A 357 -16.13 -10.70 -8.84
CA VAL A 357 -14.77 -10.97 -8.33
C VAL A 357 -14.72 -12.41 -7.86
N GLY A 358 -13.65 -13.11 -8.22
CA GLY A 358 -13.43 -14.47 -7.75
C GLY A 358 -12.16 -15.09 -8.30
N VAL A 359 -12.21 -16.40 -8.51
CA VAL A 359 -11.11 -17.17 -9.11
C VAL A 359 -11.63 -18.08 -10.21
N ALA A 360 -10.74 -18.44 -11.12
CA ALA A 360 -11.02 -19.35 -12.22
C ALA A 360 -9.83 -20.25 -12.51
N PHE A 361 -10.07 -21.41 -13.12
CA PHE A 361 -8.97 -22.14 -13.75
C PHE A 361 -8.38 -21.35 -14.91
N LYS A 362 -7.08 -21.50 -15.16
CA LYS A 362 -6.33 -20.75 -16.16
C LYS A 362 -6.88 -20.89 -17.60
N ASN A 363 -7.59 -21.97 -17.88
CA ASN A 363 -8.05 -22.35 -19.22
C ASN A 363 -9.54 -22.05 -19.42
N LEU A 364 -9.96 -20.80 -19.16
CA LEU A 364 -11.32 -20.37 -19.49
C LEU A 364 -11.50 -20.20 -21.00
N GLY A 365 -12.68 -20.59 -21.50
CA GLY A 365 -13.10 -20.28 -22.85
C GLY A 365 -13.36 -18.77 -22.99
N LYS A 366 -13.07 -18.22 -24.18
CA LYS A 366 -13.23 -16.78 -24.47
C LYS A 366 -14.64 -16.21 -24.32
N PHE A 367 -15.65 -17.07 -24.18
CA PHE A 367 -17.06 -16.71 -23.99
C PHE A 367 -17.58 -17.12 -22.60
N ASP A 368 -16.71 -17.66 -21.75
CA ASP A 368 -17.10 -18.11 -20.42
C ASP A 368 -17.27 -16.90 -19.50
N GLN A 369 -18.44 -16.82 -18.88
CA GLN A 369 -18.72 -15.82 -17.86
C GLN A 369 -18.51 -16.43 -16.47
N LEU A 370 -17.89 -15.67 -15.57
CA LEU A 370 -17.66 -16.09 -14.18
C LEU A 370 -18.98 -16.51 -13.50
N GLY A 371 -18.94 -17.66 -12.82
CA GLY A 371 -20.05 -18.24 -12.10
C GLY A 371 -20.97 -19.12 -12.96
N LYS A 372 -20.86 -19.10 -14.30
CA LYS A 372 -21.68 -19.96 -15.19
C LYS A 372 -21.09 -21.35 -15.39
N THR A 373 -19.79 -21.54 -15.20
CA THR A 373 -19.10 -22.81 -15.41
C THR A 373 -18.70 -23.47 -14.08
N ASN A 374 -18.37 -24.76 -14.11
CA ASN A 374 -17.78 -25.47 -12.96
C ASN A 374 -16.29 -25.15 -12.74
N THR A 375 -15.71 -24.28 -13.57
CA THR A 375 -14.30 -23.86 -13.53
C THR A 375 -14.11 -22.46 -12.95
N THR A 376 -15.20 -21.83 -12.50
CA THR A 376 -15.23 -20.46 -11.96
C THR A 376 -16.02 -20.38 -10.66
N TRP A 377 -15.53 -19.58 -9.72
CA TRP A 377 -16.19 -19.29 -8.44
C TRP A 377 -16.09 -17.80 -8.20
N CYS A 378 -17.22 -17.12 -8.01
CA CYS A 378 -17.21 -15.67 -7.80
C CYS A 378 -18.35 -15.21 -6.90
N ILE A 379 -18.22 -13.98 -6.40
CA ILE A 379 -19.36 -13.17 -5.99
C ILE A 379 -19.70 -12.20 -7.11
N HIS A 380 -20.97 -11.90 -7.24
CA HIS A 380 -21.53 -11.02 -8.26
C HIS A 380 -22.37 -9.93 -7.62
N ILE A 381 -22.09 -8.70 -8.02
CA ILE A 381 -22.78 -7.51 -7.59
C ILE A 381 -23.44 -6.88 -8.82
N ASN A 382 -24.71 -6.51 -8.69
CA ASN A 382 -25.42 -5.67 -9.65
C ASN A 382 -26.27 -4.67 -8.87
N ASN A 383 -26.04 -3.37 -9.09
CA ASN A 383 -26.72 -2.24 -8.47
C ASN A 383 -27.34 -1.31 -9.54
N TRP A 384 -27.64 -1.84 -10.74
CA TRP A 384 -28.13 -1.01 -11.85
C TRP A 384 -29.65 -0.81 -11.83
N LEU A 385 -30.43 -1.85 -12.13
CA LEU A 385 -31.90 -1.81 -12.14
C LEU A 385 -32.53 -2.67 -11.04
N GLN A 386 -31.89 -3.80 -10.73
CA GLN A 386 -32.27 -4.69 -9.64
C GLN A 386 -31.02 -4.98 -8.82
N ASN A 387 -31.05 -4.59 -7.54
CA ASN A 387 -29.95 -4.87 -6.64
C ASN A 387 -29.86 -6.39 -6.44
N SER A 388 -28.71 -6.97 -6.79
CA SER A 388 -28.42 -8.38 -6.64
C SER A 388 -27.02 -8.52 -6.09
N PHE A 389 -26.92 -9.23 -4.97
CA PHE A 389 -25.64 -9.66 -4.41
C PHE A 389 -25.69 -11.18 -4.23
N ALA A 390 -24.85 -11.91 -4.96
CA ALA A 390 -24.92 -13.36 -4.98
C ALA A 390 -23.57 -14.03 -5.14
N ALA A 391 -23.38 -15.16 -4.46
CA ALA A 391 -22.32 -16.09 -4.76
C ALA A 391 -22.72 -16.98 -5.95
N LYS A 392 -21.86 -17.10 -6.97
CA LYS A 392 -22.14 -17.83 -8.22
C LYS A 392 -21.05 -18.86 -8.53
N HIS A 393 -21.50 -20.06 -8.89
CA HIS A 393 -20.66 -21.17 -9.36
C HIS A 393 -21.51 -22.19 -10.12
N ASN A 394 -21.01 -22.72 -11.24
CA ASN A 394 -21.65 -23.79 -12.00
C ASN A 394 -23.13 -23.52 -12.34
N ASN A 395 -23.40 -22.29 -12.81
CA ASN A 395 -24.74 -21.79 -13.15
C ASN A 395 -25.74 -21.77 -11.98
N LYS A 396 -25.25 -21.91 -10.74
CA LYS A 396 -26.03 -21.74 -9.51
C LYS A 396 -25.69 -20.39 -8.90
N ALA A 397 -26.71 -19.70 -8.39
CA ALA A 397 -26.57 -18.45 -7.67
C ALA A 397 -27.22 -18.57 -6.29
N LYS A 398 -26.51 -18.16 -5.25
CA LYS A 398 -27.01 -18.02 -3.88
C LYS A 398 -27.03 -16.54 -3.52
N SER A 399 -28.22 -15.98 -3.27
CA SER A 399 -28.36 -14.61 -2.76
C SER A 399 -27.65 -14.46 -1.42
N LEU A 400 -27.03 -13.31 -1.19
CA LEU A 400 -26.35 -12.95 0.05
C LEU A 400 -27.16 -11.86 0.74
N ASP A 401 -27.66 -12.15 1.93
CA ASP A 401 -28.55 -11.25 2.69
C ASP A 401 -27.74 -10.29 3.59
N VAL A 402 -26.75 -9.63 3.00
CA VAL A 402 -25.87 -8.65 3.66
C VAL A 402 -25.66 -7.45 2.74
N SER A 403 -25.30 -6.31 3.30
CA SER A 403 -24.99 -5.13 2.51
C SER A 403 -23.73 -5.37 1.66
N VAL A 404 -23.73 -4.83 0.43
CA VAL A 404 -22.56 -4.88 -0.44
C VAL A 404 -21.47 -4.00 0.18
N PRO A 405 -20.30 -4.56 0.53
CA PRO A 405 -19.21 -3.76 1.09
C PRO A 405 -18.54 -2.91 0.00
N GLU A 406 -17.96 -1.78 0.41
CA GLU A 406 -17.16 -0.94 -0.50
C GLU A 406 -15.91 -1.67 -1.01
N ARG A 407 -15.34 -2.54 -0.16
CA ARG A 407 -14.14 -3.33 -0.45
C ARG A 407 -14.36 -4.78 -0.05
N ILE A 408 -14.07 -5.66 -1.00
CA ILE A 408 -14.18 -7.12 -0.87
C ILE A 408 -12.78 -7.68 -0.65
N GLY A 409 -12.59 -8.40 0.46
CA GLY A 409 -11.43 -9.27 0.66
C GLY A 409 -11.70 -10.64 0.06
N VAL A 410 -10.75 -11.14 -0.72
CA VAL A 410 -10.79 -12.48 -1.31
C VAL A 410 -9.67 -13.29 -0.68
N TYR A 411 -10.04 -14.42 -0.08
CA TYR A 411 -9.13 -15.36 0.53
C TYR A 411 -9.21 -16.68 -0.22
N CYS A 412 -8.05 -17.21 -0.63
CA CYS A 412 -7.94 -18.50 -1.30
C CYS A 412 -6.97 -19.40 -0.52
N ASP A 413 -7.49 -20.48 0.05
CA ASP A 413 -6.70 -21.61 0.55
C ASP A 413 -6.69 -22.68 -0.53
N PHE A 414 -5.61 -22.74 -1.30
CA PHE A 414 -5.50 -23.72 -2.37
C PHE A 414 -5.41 -25.14 -1.81
N ASP A 415 -4.58 -25.32 -0.78
CA ASP A 415 -4.28 -26.63 -0.18
C ASP A 415 -5.48 -27.16 0.63
N GLY A 416 -6.14 -26.28 1.37
CA GLY A 416 -7.35 -26.59 2.15
C GLY A 416 -8.64 -26.63 1.33
N GLY A 417 -8.59 -26.22 0.05
CA GLY A 417 -9.73 -26.26 -0.85
C GLY A 417 -10.86 -25.28 -0.47
N GLN A 418 -10.49 -24.05 -0.14
CA GLN A 418 -11.42 -23.02 0.32
C GLN A 418 -11.24 -21.72 -0.47
N LEU A 419 -12.36 -21.11 -0.86
CA LEU A 419 -12.41 -19.73 -1.35
C LEU A 419 -13.43 -18.96 -0.54
N SER A 420 -12.99 -17.94 0.18
CA SER A 420 -13.83 -17.15 1.06
C SER A 420 -13.78 -15.67 0.70
N PHE A 421 -14.93 -15.01 0.86
CA PHE A 421 -15.11 -13.59 0.58
C PHE A 421 -15.47 -12.88 1.86
N TYR A 422 -14.86 -11.73 2.12
CA TYR A 422 -15.04 -10.94 3.33
C TYR A 422 -15.36 -9.49 2.99
N ASN A 423 -16.08 -8.82 3.88
CA ASN A 423 -16.00 -7.36 3.95
C ASN A 423 -14.59 -7.02 4.43
N ALA A 424 -13.82 -6.31 3.60
CA ALA A 424 -12.41 -6.04 3.90
C ALA A 424 -12.23 -5.10 5.12
N GLU A 425 -13.21 -4.28 5.44
CA GLU A 425 -13.15 -3.35 6.57
C GLU A 425 -13.54 -4.06 7.88
N SER A 426 -14.77 -4.57 7.95
CA SER A 426 -15.30 -5.21 9.16
C SER A 426 -14.80 -6.64 9.40
N LYS A 427 -14.08 -7.21 8.43
CA LYS A 427 -13.66 -8.63 8.39
C LYS A 427 -14.82 -9.62 8.51
N GLN A 428 -16.06 -9.18 8.25
CA GLN A 428 -17.24 -10.05 8.23
C GLN A 428 -17.17 -11.02 7.04
N LEU A 429 -17.36 -12.30 7.30
CA LEU A 429 -17.48 -13.32 6.25
C LEU A 429 -18.77 -13.11 5.44
N LEU A 430 -18.65 -13.06 4.12
CA LEU A 430 -19.76 -12.91 3.18
C LEU A 430 -20.19 -14.28 2.63
N HIS A 431 -19.23 -15.07 2.16
CA HIS A 431 -19.49 -16.40 1.59
C HIS A 431 -18.22 -17.26 1.55
N THR A 432 -18.39 -18.58 1.60
CA THR A 432 -17.31 -19.55 1.43
C THR A 432 -17.74 -20.63 0.44
N PHE A 433 -16.91 -20.86 -0.58
CA PHE A 433 -16.95 -22.06 -1.40
C PHE A 433 -15.95 -23.09 -0.85
N LYS A 434 -16.42 -24.31 -0.61
CA LYS A 434 -15.55 -25.47 -0.33
C LYS A 434 -15.40 -26.25 -1.62
N THR A 435 -14.19 -26.32 -2.16
CA THR A 435 -13.89 -26.96 -3.44
C THR A 435 -12.45 -27.46 -3.47
N LYS A 436 -12.24 -28.69 -3.92
CA LYS A 436 -10.88 -29.19 -4.15
C LYS A 436 -10.40 -28.67 -5.50
N PHE A 437 -9.49 -27.69 -5.49
CA PHE A 437 -8.90 -27.18 -6.72
C PHE A 437 -8.09 -28.29 -7.39
N THR A 438 -8.51 -28.70 -8.59
CA THR A 438 -7.85 -29.76 -9.36
C THR A 438 -6.74 -29.24 -10.27
N GLN A 439 -6.68 -27.92 -10.46
CA GLN A 439 -5.75 -27.20 -11.32
C GLN A 439 -5.42 -25.86 -10.69
N PRO A 440 -4.28 -25.23 -11.04
CA PRO A 440 -3.97 -23.87 -10.62
C PRO A 440 -5.11 -22.90 -10.97
N VAL A 441 -5.43 -22.03 -10.03
CA VAL A 441 -6.43 -20.97 -10.20
C VAL A 441 -5.77 -19.62 -10.40
N VAL A 442 -6.47 -18.70 -11.05
CA VAL A 442 -6.07 -17.30 -11.18
C VAL A 442 -7.18 -16.41 -10.62
N PRO A 443 -6.85 -15.27 -10.02
CA PRO A 443 -7.84 -14.22 -9.75
C PRO A 443 -8.57 -13.86 -11.05
N ALA A 444 -9.88 -13.66 -10.96
CA ALA A 444 -10.72 -13.40 -12.12
C ALA A 444 -11.73 -12.29 -11.81
N PHE A 445 -11.86 -11.36 -12.75
CA PHE A 445 -12.66 -10.16 -12.60
C PHE A 445 -13.51 -9.98 -13.84
N MET A 446 -14.79 -9.66 -13.66
CA MET A 446 -15.67 -9.31 -14.78
C MET A 446 -16.37 -8.00 -14.47
N VAL A 447 -16.32 -7.04 -15.38
CA VAL A 447 -16.80 -5.67 -15.16
C VAL A 447 -17.75 -5.29 -16.28
N TRP A 448 -19.05 -5.22 -15.97
CA TRP A 448 -20.07 -4.84 -16.95
C TRP A 448 -20.32 -3.33 -16.97
N CYS A 449 -20.07 -2.62 -15.86
CA CYS A 449 -20.30 -1.19 -15.76
C CYS A 449 -19.45 -0.55 -14.64
N GLY A 450 -18.75 0.54 -14.98
CA GLY A 450 -17.79 1.27 -14.14
C GLY A 450 -16.44 0.55 -14.03
N GLY A 451 -15.80 0.55 -12.86
CA GLY A 451 -14.50 -0.09 -12.70
C GLY A 451 -14.16 -0.60 -11.31
N LEU A 452 -13.02 -1.29 -11.24
CA LEU A 452 -12.47 -1.89 -10.03
C LEU A 452 -11.04 -1.42 -9.80
N SER A 453 -10.66 -1.26 -8.53
CA SER A 453 -9.29 -1.09 -8.09
C SER A 453 -8.83 -2.30 -7.28
N LEU A 454 -7.59 -2.72 -7.52
CA LEU A 454 -6.98 -3.92 -6.96
C LEU A 454 -5.94 -3.55 -5.88
N SER A 455 -5.92 -4.32 -4.78
CA SER A 455 -4.91 -4.23 -3.73
C SER A 455 -4.30 -5.60 -3.46
N THR A 456 -3.04 -5.77 -3.87
CA THR A 456 -2.23 -7.00 -3.70
C THR A 456 -1.05 -6.76 -2.77
N GLY A 457 -0.23 -7.78 -2.52
CA GLY A 457 0.86 -7.69 -1.55
C GLY A 457 0.36 -7.65 -0.11
N LEU A 458 -0.81 -8.26 0.14
CA LEU A 458 -1.44 -8.37 1.45
C LEU A 458 -1.18 -9.75 2.05
N GLN A 459 -0.85 -9.79 3.34
CA GLN A 459 -0.88 -11.02 4.12
C GLN A 459 -2.32 -11.47 4.33
N VAL A 460 -2.50 -12.77 4.55
CA VAL A 460 -3.77 -13.28 5.06
C VAL A 460 -4.01 -12.67 6.45
N PRO A 461 -5.09 -11.90 6.66
CA PRO A 461 -5.35 -11.29 7.95
C PRO A 461 -5.49 -12.33 9.07
N SER A 462 -4.95 -12.04 10.24
CA SER A 462 -5.04 -12.88 11.45
C SER A 462 -6.50 -13.22 11.80
N ALA A 463 -7.39 -12.23 11.70
CA ALA A 463 -8.83 -12.41 11.87
C ALA A 463 -9.43 -13.43 10.88
N VAL A 464 -8.96 -13.45 9.62
CA VAL A 464 -9.43 -14.43 8.63
C VAL A 464 -8.94 -15.84 9.01
N ARG A 465 -7.71 -15.97 9.51
CA ARG A 465 -7.14 -17.25 9.96
C ARG A 465 -7.82 -17.81 11.22
N SER A 466 -8.23 -16.95 12.15
CA SER A 466 -8.88 -17.39 13.39
C SER A 466 -10.25 -18.02 13.14
N PHE A 467 -11.06 -17.44 12.22
CA PHE A 467 -12.37 -17.99 11.85
C PHE A 467 -12.29 -19.40 11.25
N GLN A 468 -11.18 -19.74 10.59
CA GLN A 468 -10.97 -21.08 10.05
C GLN A 468 -10.72 -22.13 11.12
N LYS A 469 -10.00 -21.78 12.20
CA LYS A 469 -9.76 -22.70 13.32
C LYS A 469 -11.07 -23.03 14.05
N THR A 470 -11.98 -22.07 14.17
CA THR A 470 -13.29 -22.30 14.80
C THR A 470 -14.24 -23.14 13.95
N GLU A 471 -14.22 -23.03 12.61
CA GLU A 471 -15.04 -23.90 11.75
C GLU A 471 -14.48 -25.33 11.64
N ASN A 472 -13.15 -25.50 11.64
CA ASN A 472 -12.52 -26.82 11.56
C ASN A 472 -12.45 -27.56 12.92
N GLY A 473 -12.67 -26.85 14.04
CA GLY A 473 -12.60 -27.39 15.40
C GLY A 473 -13.86 -28.12 15.90
N LEU A 474 -14.94 -28.18 15.10
CA LEU A 474 -16.18 -28.90 15.46
C LEU A 474 -16.25 -30.34 14.91
N GLY A 475 -15.13 -30.86 14.39
CA GLY A 475 -15.03 -32.20 13.83
C GLY A 475 -13.94 -33.06 14.47
N GLY A 476 -14.21 -33.57 15.66
CA GLY A 476 -13.63 -34.84 16.14
C GLY A 476 -12.28 -34.79 16.88
N SER A 477 -12.34 -34.97 18.19
CA SER A 477 -11.31 -35.71 18.94
C SER A 477 -11.90 -36.21 20.27
N ASN A 478 -12.67 -37.31 20.18
CA ASN A 478 -12.75 -38.27 21.27
C ASN A 478 -11.54 -39.21 21.17
N SER A 479 -11.03 -39.61 22.34
CA SER A 479 -9.77 -40.36 22.60
C SER A 479 -8.52 -39.49 22.46
N SER A 480 -7.62 -39.40 23.43
CA SER A 480 -7.30 -40.34 24.52
C SER A 480 -6.33 -39.64 25.47
N LEU A 481 -6.64 -39.61 26.77
CA LEU A 481 -5.66 -39.45 27.84
C LEU A 481 -6.12 -40.26 29.06
N ASN A 482 -5.60 -41.48 29.15
CA ASN A 482 -5.49 -42.23 30.39
C ASN A 482 -4.00 -42.31 30.76
N SER A 483 -3.73 -42.32 32.06
CA SER A 483 -2.44 -42.23 32.77
C SER A 483 -1.94 -40.78 32.92
N MET A 484 -1.70 -40.23 34.12
CA MET A 484 -1.27 -40.87 35.37
C MET A 484 -1.99 -40.25 36.58
N ALA A 485 -2.38 -41.09 37.54
CA ALA A 485 -2.61 -40.70 38.92
C ALA A 485 -1.96 -41.76 39.83
N HIS A 486 -1.10 -41.25 40.73
CA HIS A 486 -0.42 -41.90 41.86
C HIS A 486 0.75 -42.85 41.58
#